data_AF-G5Q1F5-F1
#
_entry.id   AF-G5Q1F5-F1
#
_cell.length_a   1.000
_cell.length_b   1.000
_cell.length_c   1.000
_cell.angle_alpha   90.00
_cell.angle_beta   90.00
_cell.angle_gamma   90.00
#
_symmetry.space_group_name_H-M   'P 1'
#
loop_
_entity.id
_entity.type
_entity.pdbx_description
1 polymer ?
#
loop_
_entity_poly.entity_id
_entity_poly.type
_entity_poly.pdbx_seq_one_letter_code
_entity_poly.pdbx_strand_id
1 'polypeptide(L)' 'MAKQGALPPGFFWTDADNIDVPMSADELIKLEAAMQQNMVLVGFKIHERQRQMKDEVNSLTNAQAVLDYVVGWPENR' A
#
# COMPACT_ATOMS: atom_id res chain seq x y z
N MET A 1 7.53 -1.49 -22.74
CA MET A 1 8.24 -2.76 -22.96
C MET A 1 7.33 -3.95 -22.67
N ALA A 2 6.97 -4.27 -21.42
CA ALA A 2 6.01 -5.34 -21.12
C ALA A 2 4.62 -5.15 -21.76
N LYS A 3 4.02 -3.94 -21.65
CA LYS A 3 2.76 -3.59 -22.34
C LYS A 3 2.82 -3.64 -23.87
N GLN A 4 4.02 -3.74 -24.45
CA GLN A 4 4.24 -3.89 -25.89
C GLN A 4 4.56 -5.36 -26.25
N GLY A 5 4.45 -6.30 -25.30
CA GLY A 5 4.71 -7.72 -25.48
C GLY A 5 6.18 -8.11 -25.64
N ALA A 6 7.10 -7.15 -25.59
CA ALA A 6 8.53 -7.38 -25.83
C ALA A 6 9.30 -7.27 -24.51
N LEU A 7 9.73 -8.42 -23.99
CA LEU A 7 10.72 -8.53 -22.94
C LEU A 7 12.06 -9.01 -23.52
N PRO A 8 13.20 -8.51 -23.03
CA PRO A 8 14.50 -9.07 -23.39
C PRO A 8 14.59 -10.56 -23.04
N PRO A 9 15.37 -11.36 -23.79
CA PRO A 9 15.68 -12.73 -23.39
C PRO A 9 16.26 -12.78 -21.98
N GLY A 10 15.77 -13.70 -21.15
CA GLY A 10 16.24 -13.86 -19.77
C GLY A 10 15.76 -12.77 -18.81
N PHE A 11 14.74 -11.98 -19.16
CA PHE A 11 14.15 -11.00 -18.25
C PHE A 11 13.62 -11.66 -16.97
N PHE A 12 13.83 -11.00 -15.84
CA PHE A 12 13.28 -11.33 -14.52
C PHE A 12 12.84 -10.05 -13.80
N TRP A 13 11.91 -10.21 -12.87
CA TRP A 13 11.53 -9.16 -11.91
C TRP A 13 12.11 -9.53 -10.54
N THR A 14 12.79 -8.58 -9.90
CA THR A 14 13.31 -8.76 -8.55
C THR A 14 12.24 -8.30 -7.56
N ASP A 15 11.84 -9.19 -6.66
CA ASP A 15 10.80 -8.91 -5.67
C ASP A 15 11.31 -8.07 -4.49
N ALA A 16 10.40 -7.80 -3.53
CA ALA A 16 10.71 -6.98 -2.36
C ALA A 16 11.77 -7.61 -1.44
N ASP A 17 11.98 -8.92 -1.52
CA ASP A 17 12.96 -9.67 -0.73
C ASP A 17 14.27 -9.87 -1.51
N ASN A 18 14.42 -9.22 -2.67
CA ASN A 18 15.54 -9.34 -3.60
C ASN A 18 15.68 -10.73 -4.24
N ILE A 19 14.55 -11.41 -4.48
CA ILE A 19 14.52 -12.69 -5.20
C ILE A 19 14.19 -12.43 -6.66
N ASP A 20 15.03 -12.94 -7.57
CA ASP A 20 14.81 -12.85 -9.01
C ASP A 20 13.76 -13.87 -9.47
N VAL A 21 12.62 -13.38 -9.95
CA VAL A 21 11.49 -14.17 -10.44
C VAL A 21 11.42 -14.04 -11.97
N PRO A 22 11.61 -15.13 -12.73
CA PRO A 22 11.37 -15.13 -14.17
C PRO A 22 9.91 -14.79 -14.45
N MET A 23 9.65 -13.83 -15.34
CA MET A 23 8.28 -13.40 -15.66
C MET A 23 8.08 -13.20 -17.15
N SER A 24 6.92 -13.62 -17.64
CA SER A 24 6.41 -13.28 -18.96
C SER A 24 5.80 -11.87 -19.00
N ALA A 25 5.57 -11.33 -20.21
CA ALA A 25 4.93 -10.03 -20.38
C ALA A 25 3.50 -10.02 -19.80
N ASP A 26 2.75 -11.12 -19.95
CA ASP A 26 1.39 -11.25 -19.44
C ASP A 26 1.35 -11.28 -17.91
N GLU A 27 2.31 -11.95 -17.26
CA GLU A 27 2.43 -11.96 -15.80
C GLU A 27 2.79 -10.59 -15.24
N LEU A 28 3.67 -9.84 -15.91
CA LEU A 28 3.98 -8.46 -15.53
C LEU A 28 2.76 -7.54 -15.64
N ILE A 29 1.95 -7.68 -16.70
CA ILE A 29 0.72 -6.90 -16.87
C ILE A 29 -0.27 -7.22 -15.75
N LYS A 30 -0.43 -8.50 -15.39
CA LYS A 30 -1.28 -8.91 -14.26
C LYS A 30 -0.77 -8.38 -12.92
N LEU A 31 0.55 -8.42 -12.70
CA LEU A 31 1.17 -7.87 -11.50
C LEU A 31 0.93 -6.36 -11.39
N GLU A 32 1.12 -5.60 -12.48
CA GLU A 32 0.85 -4.16 -12.50
C GLU A 32 -0.63 -3.86 -12.18
N ALA A 33 -1.56 -4.60 -12.77
CA ALA A 33 -2.99 -4.42 -12.49
C ALA A 33 -3.33 -4.70 -11.02
N ALA A 34 -2.77 -5.78 -10.45
CA ALA A 34 -2.93 -6.11 -9.03
C ALA A 34 -2.32 -5.04 -8.11
N MET A 35 -1.14 -4.51 -8.46
CA MET A 35 -0.51 -3.39 -7.74
C MET A 35 -1.39 -2.13 -7.78
N GLN A 36 -1.91 -1.75 -8.95
CA GLN A 36 -2.80 -0.58 -9.08
C GLN A 36 -4.08 -0.74 -8.24
N GLN A 37 -4.71 -1.92 -8.29
CA GLN A 37 -5.88 -2.22 -7.47
C GLN A 37 -5.55 -2.13 -5.97
N ASN A 38 -4.43 -2.71 -5.54
CA ASN A 38 -3.98 -2.65 -4.14
C ASN A 38 -3.69 -1.22 -3.70
N MET A 39 -3.07 -0.39 -4.55
CA MET A 39 -2.83 1.02 -4.24
C MET A 39 -4.13 1.78 -3.99
N VAL A 40 -5.18 1.52 -4.76
CA VAL A 40 -6.51 2.11 -4.55
C VAL A 40 -7.10 1.63 -3.21
N LEU A 41 -7.09 0.32 -2.95
CA LEU A 41 -7.62 -0.26 -1.72
C LEU A 41 -6.90 0.26 -0.47
N VAL A 42 -5.57 0.32 -0.49
CA VAL A 42 -4.77 0.85 0.62
C VAL A 42 -5.01 2.36 0.77
N GLY A 43 -5.15 3.09 -0.33
CA GLY A 43 -5.53 4.50 -0.32
C GLY A 43 -6.85 4.76 0.41
N PHE A 44 -7.88 3.92 0.17
CA PHE A 44 -9.14 4.00 0.90
C PHE A 44 -8.97 3.74 2.39
N LYS A 45 -8.22 2.70 2.78
CA LYS A 45 -7.93 2.42 4.20
C LYS A 45 -7.27 3.61 4.88
N ILE A 46 -6.26 4.21 4.24
CA ILE A 46 -5.56 5.40 4.74
C ILE A 46 -6.55 6.55 4.92
N HIS A 47 -7.38 6.82 3.90
CA HIS A 47 -8.37 7.89 3.95
C HIS A 47 -9.39 7.69 5.11
N GLU A 48 -9.91 6.47 5.28
CA GLU A 48 -10.81 6.15 6.39
C GLU A 48 -10.14 6.37 7.75
N ARG A 49 -8.91 5.88 7.93
CA ARG A 49 -8.18 6.08 9.19
C ARG A 49 -7.91 7.56 9.44
N GLN A 50 -7.51 8.31 8.43
CA GLN A 50 -7.32 9.76 8.57
C GLN A 50 -8.60 10.48 8.99
N ARG A 51 -9.76 10.07 8.47
CA ARG A 51 -11.05 10.62 8.89
C ARG A 51 -11.36 10.27 10.35
N GLN A 52 -11.20 9.01 10.74
CA GLN A 52 -11.36 8.58 12.13
C GLN A 52 -10.43 9.35 13.07
N MET A 53 -9.16 9.53 12.72
CA MET A 53 -8.20 10.31 13.51
C MET A 53 -8.65 11.75 13.70
N LYS A 54 -9.23 12.39 12.66
CA LYS A 54 -9.75 13.75 12.78
C LYS A 54 -10.88 13.83 13.80
N ASP A 55 -11.79 12.87 13.77
CA ASP A 55 -12.92 12.81 14.71
C ASP A 55 -12.43 12.53 16.14
N GLU A 56 -11.48 11.61 16.31
CA GLU A 56 -10.83 11.31 17.60
C GLU A 56 -10.16 12.55 18.18
N VAL A 57 -9.32 13.24 17.40
CA VAL A 57 -8.62 14.46 17.84
C VAL A 57 -9.61 15.58 18.22
N ASN A 58 -10.68 15.76 17.44
CA ASN A 58 -11.73 16.74 17.74
C ASN A 58 -12.47 16.44 19.07
N SER A 59 -12.46 15.19 19.53
CA SER A 59 -13.13 14.78 20.76
C SER A 59 -12.27 14.94 22.03
N LEU A 60 -10.99 15.29 21.90
CA LEU A 60 -10.07 15.44 23.03
C LEU A 60 -10.35 16.75 23.77
N THR A 61 -10.67 16.66 25.06
CA THR A 61 -11.11 17.81 25.87
C THR A 61 -10.14 18.25 26.96
N ASN A 62 -9.02 17.54 27.15
CA ASN A 62 -8.04 17.86 28.19
C ASN A 62 -6.61 17.49 27.77
N ALA A 63 -5.63 18.07 28.46
CA ALA A 63 -4.21 17.94 28.13
C ALA A 63 -3.71 16.48 28.22
N GLN A 64 -4.18 15.71 29.20
CA GLN A 64 -3.75 14.31 29.35
C GLN A 64 -4.23 13.47 28.16
N ALA A 65 -5.48 13.64 27.72
CA ALA A 65 -6.03 12.94 26.57
C ALA A 65 -5.28 13.26 25.26
N VAL A 66 -4.73 14.47 25.13
CA VAL A 66 -3.86 14.84 24.01
C VAL A 66 -2.51 14.11 24.09
N LEU A 67 -1.91 14.04 25.28
CA LEU A 67 -0.63 13.34 25.48
C LEU A 67 -0.75 11.82 25.28
N ASP A 68 -1.91 11.25 25.61
CA ASP A 68 -2.16 9.81 25.52
C ASP A 68 -2.58 9.34 24.11
N TYR A 69 -2.85 10.26 23.18
CA TYR A 69 -3.36 9.91 21.87
C TYR A 69 -2.28 9.28 20.96
N VAL A 70 -2.51 8.04 20.53
CA VAL A 70 -1.60 7.29 19.64
C VAL A 70 -1.90 7.60 18.17
N VAL A 71 -0.94 8.25 17.51
CA VAL A 71 -0.99 8.58 16.09
C VAL A 71 -0.72 7.33 15.24
N GLY A 72 -1.40 7.22 14.10
CA GLY A 72 -1.16 6.14 13.14
C GLY A 72 -2.13 4.98 13.31
N TRP A 73 -1.67 3.75 13.07
CA TRP A 73 -2.51 2.56 13.15
C TRP A 73 -2.41 1.95 14.56
N PRO A 74 -3.53 1.61 15.21
CA PRO A 74 -3.48 0.89 16.49
C PRO A 74 -2.87 -0.49 16.30
N GLU A 75 -2.01 -0.92 17.23
CA GLU A 75 -1.18 -2.14 17.13
C GLU A 75 -1.97 -3.47 17.09
N ASN A 76 -3.31 -3.45 17.17
CA ASN A 76 -4.16 -4.64 17.26
C ASN A 76 -5.10 -4.78 16.05
N ARG A 77 -4.58 -5.21 14.89
CA ARG A 77 -5.41 -5.70 13.78
C ARG A 77 -5.02 -7.10 13.34
#